data_AF-A0A2E4EFZ0-F1
#
_entry.id   AF-A0A2E4EFZ0-F1
#
_cell.length_a   1.000
_cell.length_b   1.000
_cell.length_c   1.000
_cell.angle_alpha   90.00
_cell.angle_beta   90.00
_cell.angle_gamma   90.00
#
_symmetry.space_group_name_H-M   'P 1'
#
loop_
_entity.id
_entity.type
_entity.pdbx_description
1 polymer ?
#
loop_
_entity_poly.entity_id
_entity_poly.type
_entity_poly.pdbx_seq_one_letter_code
_entity_poly.pdbx_strand_id
1 'polypeptide(L)'
;MENPTILHLIAFLYIGFAKLSNNEIPIEEEMAIKRKIAEWLDLSYKNVDQYEMVMRETLEWFNSVDEKIKEDQLMAVAGQIAGNENMDIVNIKRVLSEIRDIAVSNGKFDRGEKKLHDKIAAVMGVSIVTVDEDCAEPVDGKKKTGQPGSSKEKSKKNKGIGFRYGKSEQPDKKSSPKK
;
A
#
# COMPACT_ATOMS: atom_id res chain seq x y z
N MET A 1 2.27 -24.80 14.09
CA MET A 1 1.06 -24.42 14.86
C MET A 1 -0.13 -25.15 14.28
N GLU A 2 -0.91 -25.87 15.09
CA GLU A 2 -1.99 -26.74 14.59
C GLU A 2 -3.31 -25.97 14.31
N ASN A 3 -3.55 -24.81 14.96
CA ASN A 3 -4.76 -23.99 14.74
C ASN A 3 -4.46 -22.47 14.87
N PRO A 4 -4.02 -21.79 13.80
CA PRO A 4 -3.78 -20.35 13.85
C PRO A 4 -5.09 -19.57 13.98
N THR A 5 -5.14 -18.62 14.92
CA THR A 5 -6.25 -17.66 14.99
C THR A 5 -6.14 -16.64 13.84
N ILE A 6 -7.22 -15.89 13.57
CA ILE A 6 -7.21 -14.87 12.51
C ILE A 6 -6.08 -13.84 12.69
N LEU A 7 -5.73 -13.50 13.94
CA LEU A 7 -4.65 -12.58 14.25
C LEU A 7 -3.28 -13.17 13.89
N HIS A 8 -3.08 -14.47 14.09
CA HIS A 8 -1.86 -15.15 13.64
C HIS A 8 -1.76 -15.16 12.11
N LEU A 9 -2.89 -15.36 11.41
CA LEU A 9 -2.92 -15.31 9.95
C LEU A 9 -2.57 -13.91 9.43
N ILE A 10 -3.15 -12.86 10.01
CA ILE A 10 -2.87 -11.46 9.64
C ILE A 10 -1.41 -11.11 9.95
N ALA A 11 -0.92 -11.46 11.15
CA ALA A 11 0.48 -11.23 11.52
C ALA A 11 1.45 -11.98 10.59
N PHE A 12 1.13 -13.23 10.22
CA PHE A 12 1.94 -14.02 9.30
C PHE A 12 1.97 -13.37 7.92
N LEU A 13 0.82 -12.88 7.45
CA LEU A 13 0.71 -12.18 6.18
C LEU A 13 1.59 -10.92 6.15
N TYR A 14 1.58 -10.13 7.23
CA TYR A 14 2.35 -8.88 7.32
C TYR A 14 3.86 -9.13 7.42
N ILE A 15 4.27 -10.08 8.28
CA ILE A 15 5.68 -10.47 8.40
C ILE A 15 6.18 -11.08 7.09
N GLY A 16 5.39 -11.96 6.48
CA GLY A 16 5.74 -12.61 5.23
C GLY A 16 5.83 -11.65 4.05
N PHE A 17 4.92 -10.68 3.96
CA PHE A 17 4.99 -9.63 2.96
C PHE A 17 6.30 -8.84 3.08
N ALA A 18 6.60 -8.29 4.27
CA ALA A 18 7.79 -7.46 4.50
C ALA A 18 9.10 -8.24 4.25
N LYS A 19 9.16 -9.50 4.69
CA LYS A 19 10.37 -10.32 4.50
C LYS A 19 10.58 -10.72 3.04
N LEU A 20 9.50 -11.07 2.31
CA LEU A 20 9.61 -11.51 0.91
C LEU A 20 9.78 -10.36 -0.07
N SER A 21 9.31 -9.15 0.27
CA SER A 21 9.53 -7.98 -0.58
C SER A 21 10.97 -7.44 -0.50
N ASN A 22 11.53 -7.36 0.72
CA ASN A 22 12.75 -6.61 0.99
C ASN A 22 13.94 -7.47 1.41
N ASN A 23 13.80 -8.81 1.44
CA ASN A 23 14.75 -9.82 1.99
C ASN A 23 15.01 -9.68 3.51
N GLU A 24 15.02 -8.45 4.03
CA GLU A 24 15.05 -8.11 5.44
C GLU A 24 13.90 -7.15 5.76
N ILE A 25 13.42 -7.20 7.01
CA ILE A 25 12.35 -6.33 7.48
C ILE A 25 13.04 -5.09 8.08
N PRO A 26 12.94 -3.89 7.46
CA PRO A 26 13.46 -2.68 8.06
C PRO A 26 12.68 -2.33 9.34
N ILE A 27 13.32 -1.59 10.24
CA ILE A 27 12.76 -1.28 11.58
C ILE A 27 11.44 -0.52 11.46
N GLU A 28 11.31 0.35 10.46
CA GLU A 28 10.11 1.11 10.17
C GLU A 28 8.92 0.19 9.83
N GLU A 29 9.15 -0.82 8.99
CA GLU A 29 8.15 -1.83 8.64
C GLU A 29 7.83 -2.72 9.83
N GLU A 30 8.84 -3.15 10.60
CA GLU A 30 8.62 -3.95 11.80
C GLU A 30 7.74 -3.21 12.82
N MET A 31 7.99 -1.91 13.02
CA MET A 31 7.17 -1.07 13.88
C MET A 31 5.77 -0.87 13.31
N ALA A 32 5.63 -0.71 12.00
CA ALA A 32 4.33 -0.61 11.34
C ALA A 32 3.51 -1.89 11.55
N ILE A 33 4.10 -3.07 11.34
CA ILE A 33 3.48 -4.37 11.57
C ILE A 33 2.98 -4.48 13.01
N LYS A 34 3.87 -4.21 14.00
CA LYS A 34 3.53 -4.25 15.43
C LYS A 34 2.34 -3.34 15.77
N ARG A 35 2.32 -2.12 15.23
CA ARG A 35 1.21 -1.17 15.44
C ARG A 35 -0.10 -1.67 14.85
N LYS A 36 -0.09 -2.16 13.60
CA LYS A 36 -1.31 -2.66 12.95
C LYS A 36 -1.88 -3.87 13.70
N ILE A 37 -1.05 -4.81 14.15
CA ILE A 37 -1.51 -5.94 14.96
C ILE A 37 -2.06 -5.49 16.32
N ALA A 38 -1.43 -4.50 16.96
CA ALA A 38 -1.96 -3.90 18.18
C ALA A 38 -3.34 -3.24 17.97
N GLU A 39 -3.55 -2.59 16.82
CA GLU A 39 -4.86 -2.02 16.44
C GLU A 39 -5.92 -3.11 16.20
N TRP A 40 -5.55 -4.26 15.63
CA TRP A 40 -6.47 -5.40 15.46
C TRP A 40 -6.89 -6.04 16.79
N LEU A 41 -6.01 -6.05 17.79
CA LEU A 41 -6.29 -6.60 19.12
C LEU A 41 -7.01 -5.59 20.04
N ASP A 42 -7.13 -4.32 19.64
CA ASP A 42 -7.48 -3.20 20.52
C ASP A 42 -6.61 -3.24 21.80
N LEU A 43 -5.30 -3.11 21.59
CA LEU A 43 -4.30 -3.31 22.64
C LEU A 43 -4.55 -2.37 23.83
N SER A 44 -4.82 -2.99 24.98
CA SER A 44 -4.93 -2.34 26.28
C SER A 44 -3.98 -3.01 27.28
N TYR A 45 -3.87 -2.46 28.48
CA TYR A 45 -3.06 -3.03 29.56
C TYR A 45 -3.47 -4.46 29.97
N LYS A 46 -4.66 -4.92 29.55
CA LYS A 46 -5.20 -6.26 29.91
C LYS A 46 -4.80 -7.37 28.95
N ASN A 47 -4.40 -7.03 27.73
CA ASN A 47 -4.21 -7.95 26.60
C ASN A 47 -2.80 -7.85 26.00
N VAL A 48 -1.85 -7.26 26.73
CA VAL A 48 -0.43 -7.19 26.35
C VAL A 48 0.17 -8.59 26.18
N ASP A 49 -0.10 -9.49 27.12
CA ASP A 49 0.41 -10.86 27.07
C ASP A 49 -0.08 -11.62 25.83
N GLN A 50 -1.35 -11.39 25.43
CA GLN A 50 -1.93 -11.99 24.24
C GLN A 50 -1.27 -11.46 22.96
N TYR A 51 -1.02 -10.15 22.90
CA TYR A 51 -0.31 -9.53 21.79
C TYR A 51 1.10 -10.11 21.63
N GLU A 52 1.87 -10.18 22.72
CA GLU A 52 3.23 -10.71 22.68
C GLU A 52 3.26 -12.19 22.30
N MET A 53 2.30 -12.97 22.81
CA MET A 53 2.13 -14.38 22.44
C MET A 53 1.88 -14.53 20.95
N VAL A 54 0.92 -13.80 20.38
CA VAL A 54 0.60 -13.84 18.94
C VAL A 54 1.82 -13.51 18.10
N MET A 55 2.53 -12.43 18.43
CA MET A 55 3.70 -12.00 17.66
C MET A 55 4.83 -13.04 17.72
N ARG A 56 5.12 -13.58 18.92
CA ARG A 56 6.18 -14.57 19.10
C ARG A 56 5.87 -15.87 18.37
N GLU A 57 4.66 -16.40 18.55
CA GLU A 57 4.25 -17.65 17.93
C GLU A 57 4.17 -17.53 16.40
N THR A 58 3.73 -16.38 15.89
CA THR A 58 3.71 -16.12 14.45
C THR A 58 5.11 -16.05 13.87
N LEU A 59 6.04 -15.39 14.56
CA LEU A 59 7.43 -15.29 14.11
C LEU A 59 8.13 -16.65 14.12
N GLU A 60 7.90 -17.45 15.16
CA GLU A 60 8.39 -18.83 15.24
C GLU A 60 7.81 -19.70 14.11
N TRP A 61 6.49 -19.58 13.86
CA TRP A 61 5.84 -20.26 12.76
C TRP A 61 6.43 -19.84 11.40
N PHE A 62 6.61 -18.55 11.15
CA PHE A 62 7.20 -18.04 9.91
C PHE A 62 8.64 -18.52 9.70
N ASN A 63 9.43 -18.57 10.78
CA ASN A 63 10.81 -19.05 10.73
C ASN A 63 10.91 -20.58 10.57
N SER A 64 9.89 -21.33 10.98
CA SER A 64 9.84 -22.79 10.80
C SER A 64 9.54 -23.23 9.35
N VAL A 65 9.04 -22.33 8.50
CA VAL A 65 8.72 -22.62 7.10
C VAL A 65 9.98 -22.46 6.23
N ASP A 66 10.19 -23.39 5.30
CA ASP A 66 11.28 -23.32 4.32
C ASP A 66 11.10 -22.15 3.34
N GLU A 67 12.19 -21.43 3.03
CA GLU A 67 12.17 -20.24 2.14
C GLU A 67 11.53 -20.48 0.78
N LYS A 68 11.69 -21.69 0.22
CA LYS A 68 11.12 -22.07 -1.08
C LYS A 68 9.59 -22.17 -1.06
N ILE A 69 9.01 -22.47 0.11
CA ILE A 69 7.57 -22.69 0.30
C ILE A 69 6.93 -21.46 0.96
N LYS A 70 7.73 -20.51 1.48
CA LYS A 70 7.22 -19.31 2.15
C LYS A 70 6.25 -18.49 1.29
N GLU A 71 6.53 -18.32 0.00
CA GLU A 71 5.61 -17.58 -0.89
C GLU A 71 4.28 -18.33 -1.07
N ASP A 72 4.32 -19.65 -1.30
CA ASP A 72 3.11 -20.47 -1.44
C ASP A 72 2.29 -20.50 -0.14
N GLN A 73 2.96 -20.59 1.00
CA GLN A 73 2.34 -20.55 2.32
C GLN A 73 1.71 -19.17 2.59
N LEU A 74 2.35 -18.09 2.15
CA LEU A 74 1.80 -16.74 2.25
C LEU A 74 0.50 -16.62 1.45
N MET A 75 0.47 -17.16 0.23
CA MET A 75 -0.73 -17.18 -0.60
C MET A 75 -1.83 -18.06 0.00
N ALA A 76 -1.47 -19.20 0.58
CA ALA A 76 -2.42 -20.06 1.29
C ALA A 76 -3.05 -19.34 2.50
N VAL A 77 -2.25 -18.62 3.29
CA VAL A 77 -2.71 -17.81 4.42
C VAL A 77 -3.62 -16.67 3.94
N ALA A 78 -3.27 -15.99 2.85
CA ALA A 78 -4.13 -14.97 2.26
C ALA A 78 -5.51 -15.53 1.86
N GLY A 79 -5.54 -16.73 1.26
CA GLY A 79 -6.79 -17.44 0.94
C GLY A 79 -7.59 -17.83 2.17
N GLN A 80 -6.93 -18.28 3.25
CA GLN A 80 -7.60 -18.60 4.52
C GLN A 80 -8.23 -17.38 5.19
N ILE A 81 -7.59 -16.21 5.07
CA ILE A 81 -8.15 -14.94 5.58
C ILE A 81 -9.41 -14.57 4.79
N ALA A 82 -9.36 -14.67 3.45
CA ALA A 82 -10.49 -14.34 2.59
C ALA A 82 -11.67 -15.31 2.74
N GLY A 83 -11.41 -16.58 3.07
CA GLY A 83 -12.43 -17.60 3.31
C GLY A 83 -12.98 -17.66 4.74
N ASN A 84 -12.52 -16.80 5.65
CA ASN A 84 -12.93 -16.82 7.05
C ASN A 84 -14.28 -16.11 7.25
N GLU A 85 -15.21 -16.73 7.97
CA GLU A 85 -16.55 -16.16 8.25
C GLU A 85 -16.49 -14.84 9.03
N ASN A 86 -15.42 -14.60 9.78
CA ASN A 86 -15.22 -13.36 10.54
C ASN A 86 -14.63 -12.21 9.70
N MET A 87 -14.31 -12.44 8.44
CA MET A 87 -13.71 -11.45 7.53
C MET A 87 -14.70 -11.03 6.45
N ASP A 88 -15.21 -9.80 6.58
CA ASP A 88 -16.00 -9.18 5.51
C ASP A 88 -15.08 -8.50 4.48
N ILE A 89 -15.62 -8.17 3.30
CA ILE A 89 -14.93 -7.47 2.21
C ILE A 89 -14.28 -6.16 2.71
N VAL A 90 -14.92 -5.47 3.66
CA VAL A 90 -14.37 -4.25 4.28
C VAL A 90 -13.07 -4.55 5.03
N ASN A 91 -13.03 -5.65 5.79
CA ASN A 91 -11.85 -6.07 6.54
C ASN A 91 -10.74 -6.53 5.59
N ILE A 92 -11.08 -7.23 4.50
CA ILE A 92 -10.10 -7.63 3.48
C ILE A 92 -9.48 -6.40 2.81
N LYS A 93 -10.27 -5.40 2.44
CA LYS A 93 -9.76 -4.12 1.90
C LYS A 93 -8.90 -3.37 2.91
N ARG A 94 -9.24 -3.44 4.20
CA ARG A 94 -8.42 -2.90 5.28
C ARG A 94 -7.07 -3.59 5.34
N VAL A 95 -7.02 -4.92 5.35
CA VAL A 95 -5.78 -5.70 5.35
C VAL A 95 -4.90 -5.33 4.14
N LEU A 96 -5.46 -5.26 2.94
CA LEU A 96 -4.71 -4.88 1.73
C LEU A 96 -4.18 -3.43 1.78
N SER A 97 -4.94 -2.53 2.41
CA SER A 97 -4.51 -1.14 2.60
C SER A 97 -3.40 -1.05 3.65
N GLU A 98 -3.47 -1.85 4.72
CA GLU A 98 -2.44 -1.94 5.76
C GLU A 98 -1.13 -2.51 5.21
N ILE A 99 -1.18 -3.51 4.30
CA ILE A 99 0.01 -4.02 3.61
C ILE A 99 0.69 -2.89 2.80
N ARG A 100 -0.09 -2.06 2.12
CA ARG A 100 0.44 -0.90 1.40
C ARG A 100 1.06 0.12 2.36
N ASP A 101 0.40 0.41 3.48
CA ASP A 101 0.94 1.32 4.50
C ASP A 101 2.27 0.81 5.08
N ILE A 102 2.37 -0.51 5.30
CA ILE A 102 3.61 -1.16 5.75
C ILE A 102 4.70 -0.95 4.70
N ALA A 103 4.44 -1.27 3.44
CA ALA A 103 5.41 -1.10 2.36
C ALA A 103 5.92 0.36 2.26
N VAL A 104 4.99 1.33 2.32
CA VAL A 104 5.32 2.77 2.21
C VAL A 104 6.00 3.32 3.47
N SER A 105 6.05 2.57 4.57
CA SER A 105 6.64 3.04 5.84
C SER A 105 8.15 3.35 5.73
N ASN A 106 8.85 2.71 4.80
CA ASN A 106 10.25 2.98 4.47
C ASN A 106 10.42 4.22 3.53
N GLY A 107 9.32 4.84 3.09
CA GLY A 107 9.28 6.02 2.24
C GLY A 107 9.30 5.76 0.74
N LYS A 108 9.37 4.50 0.30
CA LYS A 108 9.31 4.08 -1.11
C LYS A 108 8.32 2.93 -1.26
N PHE A 109 7.78 2.78 -2.46
CA PHE A 109 6.92 1.63 -2.78
C PHE A 109 7.45 0.98 -4.05
N ASP A 110 8.27 -0.05 -3.85
CA ASP A 110 9.07 -0.65 -4.90
C ASP A 110 8.23 -1.56 -5.80
N ARG A 111 8.74 -1.82 -7.01
CA ARG A 111 8.05 -2.65 -8.01
C ARG A 111 7.87 -4.09 -7.53
N GLY A 112 8.75 -4.59 -6.67
CA GLY A 112 8.62 -5.92 -6.05
C GLY A 112 7.44 -5.99 -5.08
N GLU A 113 7.35 -5.01 -4.18
CA GLU A 113 6.24 -4.84 -3.23
C GLU A 113 4.89 -4.70 -3.92
N LYS A 114 4.83 -3.89 -4.99
CA LYS A 114 3.63 -3.74 -5.83
C LYS A 114 3.16 -5.07 -6.40
N LYS A 115 4.08 -5.84 -7.00
CA LYS A 115 3.74 -7.14 -7.58
C LYS A 115 3.25 -8.13 -6.53
N LEU A 116 3.88 -8.16 -5.35
CA LEU A 116 3.47 -9.04 -4.27
C LEU A 116 2.11 -8.63 -3.69
N HIS A 117 1.87 -7.33 -3.55
CA HIS A 117 0.59 -6.77 -3.13
C HIS A 117 -0.53 -7.15 -4.11
N ASP A 118 -0.33 -6.93 -5.41
CA ASP A 118 -1.33 -7.26 -6.44
C ASP A 118 -1.62 -8.77 -6.48
N LYS A 119 -0.61 -9.64 -6.27
CA LYS A 119 -0.80 -11.10 -6.16
C LYS A 119 -1.67 -11.46 -4.96
N ILE A 120 -1.40 -10.89 -3.78
CA ILE A 120 -2.17 -11.14 -2.56
C ILE A 120 -3.63 -10.65 -2.76
N ALA A 121 -3.80 -9.47 -3.37
CA ALA A 121 -5.11 -8.92 -3.69
C ALA A 121 -5.92 -9.85 -4.60
N ALA A 122 -5.27 -10.41 -5.63
CA ALA A 122 -5.90 -11.37 -6.53
C ALA A 122 -6.34 -12.66 -5.80
N VAL A 123 -5.51 -13.19 -4.90
CA VAL A 123 -5.85 -14.38 -4.09
C VAL A 123 -7.02 -14.11 -3.15
N MET A 124 -7.07 -12.92 -2.56
CA MET A 124 -8.17 -12.51 -1.67
C MET A 124 -9.45 -12.13 -2.43
N GLY A 125 -9.47 -12.22 -3.76
CA GLY A 125 -10.64 -11.92 -4.58
C GLY A 125 -11.00 -10.44 -4.64
N VAL A 126 -10.07 -9.54 -4.27
CA VAL A 126 -10.28 -8.09 -4.34
C VAL A 126 -9.33 -7.51 -5.37
N SER A 127 -9.86 -7.01 -6.48
CA SER A 127 -9.07 -6.22 -7.43
C SER A 127 -8.86 -4.80 -6.87
N ILE A 128 -7.77 -4.60 -6.14
CA ILE A 128 -7.23 -3.25 -5.87
C ILE A 128 -6.09 -3.07 -6.85
N VAL A 129 -6.36 -2.41 -7.97
CA VAL A 129 -5.31 -2.03 -8.93
C VAL A 129 -4.51 -0.91 -8.26
N THR A 130 -3.31 -1.21 -7.75
CA THR A 130 -2.38 -0.20 -7.20
C THR A 130 -1.49 0.46 -8.26
N VAL A 131 -1.76 0.15 -9.53
CA VAL A 131 -1.02 0.69 -10.67
C VAL A 131 -1.62 2.06 -11.01
N ASP A 132 -0.86 3.12 -10.73
CA ASP A 132 -1.01 4.38 -11.47
C ASP A 132 -0.97 4.02 -12.96
N GLU A 133 -2.01 4.35 -13.71
CA GLU A 133 -2.12 4.11 -15.16
C GLU A 133 -1.05 4.85 -16.01
N ASP A 134 -0.05 5.49 -15.39
CA ASP A 134 0.91 6.38 -16.06
C ASP A 134 2.36 5.84 -16.17
N CYS A 135 2.63 4.59 -15.81
CA CYS A 135 3.95 3.96 -16.04
C CYS A 135 3.87 2.76 -17.00
N ALA A 136 3.21 2.95 -18.14
CA ALA A 136 3.53 2.17 -19.32
C ALA A 136 4.83 2.72 -19.93
N GLU A 137 5.93 1.97 -19.79
CA GLU A 137 7.08 2.18 -20.67
C GLU A 137 6.61 1.93 -22.12
N PRO A 138 6.76 2.89 -23.05
CA PRO A 138 6.41 2.67 -24.44
C PRO A 138 7.43 1.70 -25.04
N VAL A 139 7.08 0.43 -25.09
CA VAL A 139 7.75 -0.55 -25.95
C VAL A 139 7.15 -0.38 -27.34
N ASP A 140 7.76 0.44 -28.20
CA ASP A 140 7.56 0.28 -29.65
C ASP A 140 8.71 0.89 -30.46
N GLY A 141 9.72 0.05 -30.68
CA GLY A 141 10.70 0.24 -31.74
C GLY A 141 10.36 -0.63 -32.96
N LYS A 142 9.50 -0.16 -33.87
CA LYS A 142 9.62 -0.52 -35.29
C LYS A 142 9.02 0.53 -36.24
N LYS A 143 9.94 1.24 -36.88
CA LYS A 143 9.77 2.21 -37.98
C LYS A 143 9.45 1.50 -39.30
N LYS A 144 8.48 1.99 -40.07
CA LYS A 144 8.48 2.15 -41.56
C LYS A 144 7.15 2.78 -42.00
N THR A 145 7.11 4.10 -42.22
CA THR A 145 7.16 4.81 -43.54
C THR A 145 5.91 4.70 -44.41
N GLY A 146 5.25 5.84 -44.65
CA GLY A 146 4.28 6.03 -45.74
C GLY A 146 3.28 7.19 -45.54
N GLN A 147 3.74 8.44 -45.69
CA GLN A 147 2.90 9.60 -46.07
C GLN A 147 2.70 9.59 -47.61
N PRO A 148 1.80 10.39 -48.26
CA PRO A 148 1.36 11.74 -47.88
C PRO A 148 -0.13 12.11 -48.18
N GLY A 149 -0.62 13.27 -47.70
CA GLY A 149 -1.88 13.83 -48.22
C GLY A 149 -2.55 14.99 -47.48
N SER A 150 -2.08 16.21 -47.74
CA SER A 150 -2.82 17.50 -47.79
C SER A 150 -3.35 18.20 -46.51
N SER A 151 -2.67 19.32 -46.20
CA SER A 151 -3.14 20.69 -45.96
C SER A 151 -4.59 20.95 -45.52
N LYS A 152 -4.75 21.59 -44.35
CA LYS A 152 -5.32 22.96 -44.27
C LYS A 152 -5.06 23.62 -42.90
N GLU A 153 -4.30 24.69 -42.99
CA GLU A 153 -4.15 25.79 -42.05
C GLU A 153 -5.50 26.41 -41.65
N LYS A 154 -5.70 26.69 -40.34
CA LYS A 154 -6.46 27.87 -39.86
C LYS A 154 -6.19 28.14 -38.37
N SER A 155 -5.41 29.20 -38.17
CA SER A 155 -5.18 29.91 -36.91
C SER A 155 -6.47 30.52 -36.35
N LYS A 156 -6.79 30.31 -35.07
CA LYS A 156 -7.63 31.20 -34.24
C LYS A 156 -7.25 31.16 -32.74
N LYS A 157 -6.59 32.25 -32.34
CA LYS A 157 -6.58 32.99 -31.05
C LYS A 157 -7.25 32.39 -29.80
N ASN A 158 -6.44 32.34 -28.74
CA ASN A 158 -6.65 32.80 -27.36
C ASN A 158 -8.01 32.60 -26.67
N LYS A 159 -7.96 31.85 -25.55
CA LYS A 159 -8.29 32.37 -24.20
C LYS A 159 -7.68 31.43 -23.15
N GLY A 160 -6.59 31.88 -22.53
CA GLY A 160 -6.06 31.28 -21.31
C GLY A 160 -7.03 31.51 -20.15
N ILE A 161 -7.45 30.43 -19.49
CA ILE A 161 -8.20 30.49 -18.24
C ILE A 161 -7.14 30.48 -17.14
N GLY A 162 -6.70 31.69 -16.76
CA GLY A 162 -5.88 31.91 -15.58
C GLY A 162 -6.76 31.96 -14.34
N PHE A 163 -6.59 30.99 -13.44
CA PHE A 163 -7.15 31.05 -12.10
C PHE A 163 -6.43 32.15 -11.30
N ARG A 164 -7.18 33.21 -10.96
CA ARG A 164 -6.68 34.31 -10.11
C ARG A 164 -6.72 33.89 -8.64
N TYR A 165 -5.57 34.01 -7.99
CA TYR A 165 -5.40 33.90 -6.55
C TYR A 165 -6.28 34.91 -5.80
N GLY A 166 -7.02 34.42 -4.80
CA GLY A 166 -7.75 35.23 -3.84
C GLY A 166 -6.78 36.03 -2.96
N LYS A 167 -7.00 37.34 -2.93
CA LYS A 167 -6.22 38.33 -2.20
C LYS A 167 -6.36 38.12 -0.69
N SER A 168 -5.21 38.05 -0.01
CA SER A 168 -5.07 38.36 1.41
C SER A 168 -5.39 39.82 1.66
N GLU A 169 -6.42 40.10 2.46
CA GLU A 169 -6.74 41.44 2.97
C GLU A 169 -5.69 41.83 4.03
N GLN A 170 -4.89 42.87 3.73
CA GLN A 170 -4.13 43.62 4.72
C GLN A 170 -4.93 44.86 5.13
N PRO A 171 -5.03 45.19 6.43
CA PRO A 171 -5.71 46.40 6.88
C PRO A 171 -4.84 47.66 6.75
N ASP A 172 -5.52 48.74 6.36
CA ASP A 172 -5.01 50.07 6.02
C ASP A 172 -4.21 50.80 7.11
N LYS A 173 -3.14 51.49 6.68
CA LYS A 173 -2.49 52.58 7.40
C LYS A 173 -3.24 53.89 7.15
N LYS A 174 -3.53 54.66 8.22
CA LYS A 174 -3.28 56.12 8.31
C LYS A 174 -3.77 56.69 9.64
N SER A 175 -2.86 57.26 10.42
CA SER A 175 -2.79 58.72 10.67
C SER A 175 -1.88 59.02 11.87
N SER A 176 -0.89 59.88 11.64
CA SER A 176 -0.18 60.62 12.69
C SER A 176 -1.02 61.82 13.12
N PRO A 177 -0.73 62.43 14.29
CA PRO A 177 -0.02 63.71 14.20
C PRO A 177 1.02 63.98 15.32
N LYS A 178 1.90 64.93 15.00
CA LYS A 178 2.95 65.55 15.82
C LYS A 178 2.40 66.33 17.03
N LYS A 179 3.15 66.34 18.14
CA LYS A 179 3.92 67.50 18.59
C LYS A 179 5.01 67.09 19.56
#